data_AF-A0A0G1VPV6-F1
#
_entry.id   AF-A0A0G1VPV6-F1
#
_cell.length_a   1.000
_cell.length_b   1.000
_cell.length_c   1.000
_cell.angle_alpha   90.00
_cell.angle_beta   90.00
_cell.angle_gamma   90.00
#
_symmetry.space_group_name_H-M   'P 1'
#
loop_
_entity.id
_entity.type
_entity.pdbx_description
1 polymer ?
#
loop_
_entity_poly.entity_id
_entity_poly.type
_entity_poly.pdbx_seq_one_letter_code
_entity_poly.pdbx_strand_id
1 'polypeptide(L)' 'ISFFKKKTGYGVMINTSFNVRNEPIVCTPEDAYLCFMSTEMDYLIIGNILFDKKDQPKFAQGTFKLKFNELD' A
#
# COMPACT_ATOMS: atom_id res chain seq x y z
N ILE A 1 1.37 3.28 18.28
CA ILE A 1 2.84 3.53 18.38
C ILE A 1 3.49 2.97 19.67
N SER A 2 2.80 2.89 20.82
CA SER A 2 3.42 2.45 22.10
C SER A 2 4.08 1.06 22.05
N PHE A 3 3.44 0.08 21.39
CA PHE A 3 4.04 -1.24 21.16
C PHE A 3 5.31 -1.16 20.32
N PHE A 4 5.31 -0.34 19.26
CA PHE A 4 6.49 -0.11 18.43
C PHE A 4 7.64 0.47 19.27
N LYS A 5 7.38 1.50 20.10
CA LYS A 5 8.37 2.04 21.04
C LYS A 5 8.94 0.98 21.98
N LYS A 6 8.10 0.11 22.53
CA LYS A 6 8.54 -0.98 23.41
C LYS A 6 9.47 -1.96 22.68
N LYS A 7 9.21 -2.22 21.40
CA LYS A 7 9.99 -3.17 20.58
C LYS A 7 11.29 -2.56 20.03
N THR A 8 11.28 -1.30 19.60
CA THR A 8 12.39 -0.67 18.86
C THR A 8 13.18 0.35 19.69
N GLY A 9 12.66 0.82 20.82
CA GLY A 9 13.20 1.94 21.59
C GLY A 9 12.78 3.32 21.06
N TYR A 10 12.19 3.41 19.86
CA TYR A 10 11.83 4.67 19.21
C TYR A 10 10.31 4.85 19.15
N GLY A 11 9.83 6.03 19.58
CA GLY A 11 8.40 6.36 19.65
C GLY A 11 7.87 7.14 18.45
N VAL A 12 8.41 6.92 17.25
CA VAL A 12 8.08 7.71 16.04
C VAL A 12 7.79 6.79 14.86
N MET A 13 6.84 7.21 14.01
CA MET A 13 6.50 6.58 12.74
C MET A 13 6.30 7.67 11.68
N ILE A 14 6.63 7.34 10.44
CA ILE A 14 6.30 8.16 9.29
C ILE A 14 4.87 7.81 8.87
N ASN A 15 4.01 8.82 8.77
CA ASN A 15 2.67 8.70 8.21
C ASN A 15 2.61 9.60 6.99
N THR A 16 2.49 9.01 5.81
CA THR A 16 2.38 9.71 4.53
C THR A 16 1.11 9.27 3.83
N SER A 17 0.66 10.04 2.84
CA SER A 17 -0.45 9.63 1.97
C SER A 17 -0.18 8.25 1.38
N PHE A 18 -1.20 7.39 1.41
CA PHE A 18 -1.12 6.10 0.75
C PHE A 18 -1.60 6.24 -0.70
N ASN A 19 -0.64 6.48 -1.58
CA ASN A 19 -0.80 6.63 -3.02
C ASN A 19 0.54 6.38 -3.74
N VAL A 20 0.49 6.27 -5.05
CA VAL A 20 1.68 6.45 -5.89
C VAL A 20 1.77 7.90 -6.36
N ARG A 21 2.95 8.33 -6.80
CA ARG A 21 3.19 9.73 -7.18
C ARG A 21 2.21 10.16 -8.28
N ASN A 22 1.57 11.32 -8.07
CA ASN A 22 0.58 11.95 -8.95
C ASN A 22 -0.79 11.26 -9.00
N GLU A 23 -1.06 10.31 -8.09
CA GLU A 23 -2.37 9.65 -7.98
C GLU A 23 -3.09 10.11 -6.70
N PRO A 24 -4.43 10.09 -6.68
CA PRO A 24 -5.20 10.37 -5.48
C PRO A 24 -4.92 9.35 -4.36
N ILE A 25 -5.28 9.71 -3.13
CA ILE A 25 -5.26 8.78 -2.00
C ILE A 25 -6.27 7.66 -2.26
N VAL A 26 -5.90 6.42 -1.92
CA VAL A 26 -6.77 5.26 -2.08
C VAL A 26 -8.07 5.39 -1.27
N CYS A 27 -9.19 4.96 -1.83
CA CYS A 27 -10.52 5.04 -1.20
C CYS A 27 -11.20 3.68 -1.03
N THR A 28 -10.76 2.66 -1.76
CA THR A 28 -11.32 1.30 -1.70
C THR A 28 -10.23 0.27 -1.35
N PRO A 29 -10.60 -0.91 -0.79
CA PRO A 29 -9.68 -2.02 -0.59
C PRO A 29 -8.96 -2.44 -1.88
N GLU A 30 -9.66 -2.40 -3.01
CA GLU A 30 -9.14 -2.70 -4.34
C GLU A 30 -8.06 -1.68 -4.74
N ASP A 31 -8.30 -0.38 -4.54
CA ASP A 31 -7.31 0.67 -4.82
C ASP A 31 -6.07 0.50 -3.93
N ALA A 32 -6.28 0.19 -2.64
CA ALA A 32 -5.21 -0.06 -1.69
C ALA A 32 -4.34 -1.25 -2.12
N TYR A 33 -4.95 -2.35 -2.56
CA TYR A 33 -4.23 -3.51 -3.07
C TYR A 33 -3.46 -3.20 -4.36
N LEU A 34 -4.09 -2.52 -5.32
CA LEU A 34 -3.44 -2.15 -6.58
C LEU A 34 -2.28 -1.15 -6.36
N CYS A 35 -2.46 -0.17 -5.46
CA CYS A 35 -1.42 0.76 -5.06
C CYS A 35 -0.26 0.03 -4.38
N PHE A 36 -0.55 -0.87 -3.43
CA PHE A 36 0.43 -1.73 -2.78
C PHE A 36 1.23 -2.57 -3.80
N MET A 37 0.55 -3.24 -4.72
CA MET A 37 1.20 -4.05 -5.75
C MET A 37 2.09 -3.23 -6.70
N SER A 38 1.86 -1.92 -6.80
CA SER A 38 2.61 -0.99 -7.66
C SER A 38 3.76 -0.24 -6.96
N THR A 39 3.99 -0.46 -5.67
CA THR A 39 5.06 0.20 -4.88
C THR A 39 6.13 -0.80 -4.42
N GLU A 40 7.18 -0.35 -3.74
CA GLU A 40 8.16 -1.24 -3.10
C GLU A 40 7.82 -1.55 -1.63
N MET A 41 6.55 -1.41 -1.22
CA MET A 41 6.11 -1.74 0.13
C MET A 41 6.13 -3.26 0.37
N ASP A 42 6.54 -3.68 1.56
CA ASP A 42 6.62 -5.09 1.93
C ASP A 42 5.26 -5.69 2.33
N TYR A 43 4.45 -4.93 3.09
CA TYR A 43 3.20 -5.41 3.67
C TYR A 43 2.05 -4.42 3.50
N LEU A 44 0.85 -4.95 3.31
CA LEU A 44 -0.42 -4.22 3.35
C LEU A 44 -1.34 -4.85 4.40
N ILE A 45 -1.93 -4.01 5.24
CA ILE A 45 -2.94 -4.43 6.22
C ILE A 45 -4.24 -3.70 5.90
N ILE A 46 -5.31 -4.46 5.63
CA ILE A 46 -6.67 -3.93 5.44
C ILE A 46 -7.57 -4.63 6.46
N GLY A 47 -8.08 -3.87 7.43
CA GLY A 47 -8.85 -4.43 8.53
C GLY A 47 -8.04 -5.48 9.32
N ASN A 48 -8.52 -6.72 9.34
CA ASN A 48 -7.89 -7.87 10.01
C ASN A 48 -7.11 -8.79 9.07
N ILE A 49 -6.85 -8.37 7.83
CA ILE A 49 -6.15 -9.16 6.82
C ILE A 49 -4.77 -8.54 6.56
N LEU A 50 -3.74 -9.38 6.52
CA LEU A 50 -2.37 -9.01 6.18
C LEU A 50 -1.97 -9.66 4.86
N PHE A 51 -1.43 -8.85 3.96
CA PHE A 51 -0.85 -9.28 2.70
C PHE A 51 0.67 -9.07 2.77
N ASP A 52 1.44 -10.16 2.62
CA ASP A 52 2.88 -10.09 2.32
C ASP A 52 3.04 -10.04 0.79
N LYS A 53 3.80 -9.07 0.29
CA LYS A 53 4.03 -8.90 -1.15
C LYS A 53 4.65 -10.14 -1.79
N LYS A 54 5.45 -10.91 -1.05
CA LYS A 54 6.10 -12.14 -1.52
C LYS A 54 5.12 -13.27 -1.79
N ASP A 55 3.98 -13.25 -1.12
CA ASP A 55 2.91 -14.25 -1.28
C ASP A 55 1.91 -13.88 -2.38
N GLN A 56 2.02 -12.66 -2.94
CA GLN A 56 1.10 -12.20 -3.99
C GLN A 56 1.57 -12.63 -5.38
N PRO A 57 0.63 -12.79 -6.35
CA PRO A 57 0.98 -13.05 -7.74
C PRO A 57 1.90 -11.96 -8.31
N LYS A 58 2.76 -12.35 -9.26
CA LYS A 58 3.58 -11.39 -10.00
C LYS A 58 2.67 -10.37 -10.69
N PHE A 59 2.83 -9.11 -10.31
CA PHE A 59 2.07 -8.01 -10.85
C PHE A 59 2.82 -7.37 -12.02
N ALA A 60 2.16 -7.26 -13.18
CA ALA A 60 2.75 -6.59 -14.33
C ALA A 60 2.82 -5.08 -14.06
N GLN A 61 4.04 -4.52 -14.04
CA GLN A 61 4.24 -3.08 -13.90
C GLN A 61 3.45 -2.31 -14.98
N GLY A 62 2.74 -1.26 -14.58
CA GLY A 62 1.97 -0.39 -15.48
C GLY A 62 0.45 -0.62 -15.49
N THR A 63 -0.05 -1.72 -14.92
CA THR A 63 -1.51 -2.01 -14.85
C THR A 63 -2.30 -1.01 -14.01
N PHE A 64 -1.68 -0.41 -12.99
CA PHE A 64 -2.33 0.62 -12.16
C PHE A 64 -2.78 1.84 -12.98
N LYS A 65 -1.89 2.36 -13.85
CA LYS A 65 -2.19 3.52 -14.69
C LYS A 65 -3.27 3.22 -15.73
N LEU A 66 -3.36 1.97 -16.21
CA LEU A 66 -4.36 1.57 -17.19
C LEU A 66 -5.78 1.66 -16.62
N LYS A 67 -5.98 1.29 -15.35
CA LYS A 67 -7.31 1.36 -14.72
C LYS A 67 -7.86 2.79 -14.57
N PHE A 68 -7.01 3.77 -14.32
CA PHE A 68 -7.46 5.17 -14.21
C PHE A 68 -7.70 5.79 -15.57
N ASN A 69 -6.84 5.50 -16.55
CA ASN A 69 -7.02 6.00 -17.93
C ASN A 69 -8.24 5.40 -18.65
N GLU A 70 -8.82 4.30 -18.17
CA GLU A 70 -10.04 3.69 -18.71
C GLU A 70 -11.34 4.28 -18.11
N LEU A 71 -11.23 5.19 -17.14
CA LEU A 71 -12.38 5.81 -16.45
C LEU A 71 -12.55 7.31 -16.77
N ASP A 72 -11.78 7.84 -17.73
CA ASP A 72 -11.93 9.18 -18.32
C ASP A 72 -12.63 9.15 -19.68
#